data_AF-A0A7J3JCC2-F1
#
_entry.id   AF-A0A7J3JCC2-F1
#
_cell.length_a   1.000
_cell.length_b   1.000
_cell.length_c   1.000
_cell.angle_alpha   90.00
_cell.angle_beta   90.00
_cell.angle_gamma   90.00
#
_symmetry.space_group_name_H-M   'P 1'
#
loop_
_entity.id
_entity.type
_entity.pdbx_description
1 polymer ?
#
loop_
_entity_poly.entity_id
_entity_poly.type
_entity_poly.pdbx_seq_one_letter_code
_entity_poly.pdbx_strand_id
1 'polypeptide(L)'
;MVEDFEQDDFDMLDQSAKRVLVALSQFEKGLLVKVDLVHKRTGLMPEGLNDAVRHLSKSGLIEVLDTPKRMGPYEFYALEITDFGREVLAKFG
;
A
#
# COMPACT_ATOMS: atom_id res chain seq x y z
N MET A 1 6.66 20.31 4.68
CA MET A 1 7.56 19.53 5.56
C MET A 1 7.14 18.09 5.34
N VAL A 2 8.02 17.27 4.77
CA VAL A 2 7.77 15.81 4.76
C VAL A 2 7.95 15.41 6.22
N GLU A 3 6.95 14.79 6.84
CA GLU A 3 7.15 14.21 8.18
C GLU A 3 8.35 13.27 8.07
N ASP A 4 9.34 13.44 8.96
CA ASP A 4 10.50 12.58 9.00
C ASP A 4 10.01 11.16 9.34
N PHE A 5 9.79 10.33 8.33
CA PHE A 5 9.43 8.94 8.52
C PHE A 5 10.67 8.19 8.96
N GLU A 6 10.65 7.76 10.21
CA GLU A 6 11.78 7.13 10.88
C GLU A 6 11.72 5.61 10.77
N GLN A 7 12.80 4.97 11.21
CA GLN A 7 12.84 3.51 11.27
C GLN A 7 11.76 2.96 12.21
N ASP A 8 11.46 3.66 13.31
CA ASP A 8 10.41 3.27 14.26
C ASP A 8 9.03 3.28 13.59
N ASP A 9 8.74 4.26 12.74
CA ASP A 9 7.49 4.30 11.96
C ASP A 9 7.40 3.12 10.99
N PHE A 10 8.52 2.78 10.33
CA PHE A 10 8.58 1.61 9.45
C PHE A 10 8.37 0.31 10.22
N ASP A 11 8.95 0.19 11.41
CA ASP A 11 8.87 -1.01 12.24
C ASP A 11 7.50 -1.21 12.88
N MET A 12 6.74 -0.12 13.07
CA MET A 12 5.33 -0.17 13.46
C MET A 12 4.39 -0.62 12.33
N LEU A 13 4.82 -0.61 11.06
CA LEU A 13 4.03 -1.18 9.97
C LEU A 13 3.88 -2.69 10.16
N ASP A 14 2.64 -3.16 10.13
CA ASP A 14 2.35 -4.59 10.17
C ASP A 14 2.94 -5.32 8.95
N GLN A 15 3.14 -6.64 9.09
CA GLN A 15 3.74 -7.45 8.02
C GLN A 15 2.91 -7.47 6.73
N SER A 16 1.59 -7.27 6.83
CA SER A 16 0.70 -7.19 5.66
C SER A 16 0.93 -5.88 4.91
N ALA A 17 1.07 -4.76 5.62
CA ALA A 17 1.40 -3.45 5.09
C ALA A 17 2.77 -3.44 4.41
N LYS A 18 3.81 -3.98 5.06
CA LYS A 18 5.14 -4.14 4.44
C LYS A 18 5.06 -4.96 3.15
N ARG A 19 4.33 -6.08 3.17
CA ARG A 19 4.14 -6.93 1.99
C ARG A 19 3.38 -6.23 0.86
N VAL A 20 2.36 -5.44 1.16
CA VAL A 20 1.64 -4.63 0.18
C VAL A 20 2.58 -3.59 -0.44
N LEU A 21 3.37 -2.89 0.38
CA LEU A 21 4.31 -1.87 -0.09
C LEU A 21 5.37 -2.47 -1.02
N VAL A 22 5.95 -3.62 -0.66
CA VAL A 22 6.89 -4.39 -1.52
C VAL A 22 6.20 -4.86 -2.80
N ALA A 23 4.96 -5.34 -2.73
CA ALA A 23 4.24 -5.76 -3.93
C ALA A 23 3.98 -4.60 -4.88
N LEU A 24 3.65 -3.41 -4.36
CA LEU A 24 3.40 -2.22 -5.17
C LEU A 24 4.69 -1.65 -5.78
N SER A 25 5.82 -1.75 -5.09
CA SER A 25 7.11 -1.23 -5.61
C SER A 25 7.62 -1.98 -6.85
N GLN A 26 7.17 -3.22 -7.07
CA GLN A 26 7.48 -4.03 -8.26
C GLN A 26 6.81 -3.51 -9.54
N PHE A 27 5.82 -2.63 -9.42
CA PHE A 27 5.17 -2.00 -10.57
C PHE A 27 5.89 -0.72 -10.96
N GLU A 28 5.73 -0.30 -12.22
CA GLU A 28 6.22 0.99 -12.69
C GLU A 28 5.56 2.14 -11.92
N LYS A 29 6.30 3.23 -11.70
CA LYS A 29 5.76 4.45 -11.11
C LYS A 29 4.67 5.03 -12.03
N GLY A 30 3.58 5.56 -11.46
CA GLY A 30 2.44 6.03 -12.25
C GLY A 30 1.47 4.92 -12.64
N LEU A 31 1.76 3.66 -12.33
CA LEU A 31 0.88 2.55 -12.68
C LEU A 31 -0.18 2.32 -11.60
N LEU A 32 -1.43 2.41 -12.02
CA LEU A 32 -2.58 2.09 -11.18
C LEU A 32 -2.74 0.58 -11.05
N VAL A 33 -2.52 0.05 -9.84
CA VAL A 33 -2.56 -1.39 -9.57
C VAL A 33 -3.93 -1.77 -9.02
N LYS A 34 -4.70 -2.54 -9.80
CA LYS A 34 -6.03 -3.01 -9.42
C LYS A 34 -5.97 -3.99 -8.25
N VAL A 35 -7.00 -3.98 -7.41
CA VAL A 35 -7.11 -4.84 -6.22
C VAL A 35 -6.91 -6.33 -6.51
N ASP A 36 -7.43 -6.85 -7.63
CA ASP A 36 -7.23 -8.26 -8.01
C ASP A 36 -5.75 -8.62 -8.18
N LEU A 37 -4.95 -7.68 -8.68
CA LEU A 37 -3.52 -7.90 -8.92
C LEU A 37 -2.73 -7.80 -7.63
N VAL A 38 -3.07 -6.83 -6.78
CA VAL A 38 -2.48 -6.69 -5.44
C VAL A 38 -2.77 -7.94 -4.61
N HIS A 39 -4.03 -8.40 -4.58
CA HIS A 39 -4.42 -9.62 -3.88
C HIS A 39 -3.61 -10.82 -4.37
N LYS A 40 -3.50 -11.03 -5.69
CA LYS A 40 -2.74 -12.17 -6.24
C LYS A 40 -1.25 -12.13 -5.86
N ARG A 41 -0.65 -10.93 -5.79
CA ARG A 41 0.76 -10.75 -5.42
C ARG A 41 1.01 -10.93 -3.93
N THR A 42 0.10 -10.43 -3.10
CA THR A 42 0.26 -10.46 -1.64
C THR A 42 -0.31 -11.72 -1.02
N GLY A 43 -1.24 -12.42 -1.67
CA GLY A 43 -1.91 -13.60 -1.12
C GLY A 43 -2.64 -13.33 0.20
N LEU A 44 -2.91 -12.06 0.52
CA LEU A 44 -3.56 -11.65 1.76
C LEU A 44 -5.07 -11.88 1.65
N MET A 45 -5.68 -12.26 2.77
CA MET A 45 -7.14 -12.28 2.88
C MET A 45 -7.69 -10.86 2.76
N PRO A 46 -8.93 -10.67 2.27
CA PRO A 46 -9.49 -9.34 2.04
C PRO A 46 -9.43 -8.40 3.24
N GLU A 47 -9.70 -8.89 4.45
CA GLU A 47 -9.63 -8.10 5.69
C GLU A 47 -8.21 -7.56 5.93
N GLY A 48 -7.20 -8.44 5.92
CA GLY A 48 -5.81 -8.03 6.09
C GLY A 48 -5.29 -7.12 4.98
N LEU A 49 -5.83 -7.26 3.76
CA LEU A 49 -5.51 -6.37 2.65
C LEU A 49 -6.14 -4.98 2.84
N ASN A 50 -7.40 -4.91 3.28
CA ASN A 50 -8.09 -3.66 3.55
C ASN A 50 -7.41 -2.88 4.69
N ASP A 51 -7.05 -3.57 5.78
CA ASP A 51 -6.38 -2.94 6.93
C ASP A 51 -4.98 -2.44 6.55
N ALA A 52 -4.20 -3.25 5.82
CA ALA A 52 -2.89 -2.85 5.30
C ALA A 52 -2.99 -1.59 4.43
N VAL A 53 -3.95 -1.56 3.50
CA VAL A 53 -4.17 -0.40 2.63
C VAL A 53 -4.58 0.83 3.43
N ARG A 54 -5.46 0.67 4.42
CA ARG A 54 -5.89 1.77 5.30
C ARG A 54 -4.71 2.35 6.09
N HIS A 55 -3.83 1.51 6.62
CA HIS A 55 -2.64 1.94 7.34
C HIS A 55 -1.66 2.68 6.41
N LEU A 56 -1.29 2.07 5.29
CA LEU A 56 -0.35 2.67 4.33
C LEU A 56 -0.85 3.99 3.75
N SER A 57 -2.16 4.09 3.48
CA SER A 57 -2.78 5.31 2.96
C SER A 57 -2.77 6.43 4.00
N LYS A 58 -3.07 6.13 5.27
CA LYS A 58 -2.94 7.09 6.37
C LYS A 58 -1.52 7.60 6.56
N SER A 59 -0.53 6.75 6.33
CA SER A 59 0.91 7.11 6.38
C SER A 59 1.41 7.79 5.10
N GLY A 60 0.56 8.03 4.09
CA GLY A 60 0.95 8.67 2.83
C GLY A 60 1.88 7.84 1.93
N LEU A 61 2.06 6.55 2.23
CA LEU A 61 2.95 5.65 1.50
C LEU A 61 2.31 5.12 0.20
N ILE A 62 0.98 5.12 0.16
CA ILE A 62 0.20 4.76 -1.02
C ILE A 62 -0.96 5.75 -1.19
N GLU A 63 -1.41 5.89 -2.43
CA GLU A 63 -2.65 6.55 -2.77
C GLU A 63 -3.72 5.52 -3.12
N VAL A 64 -4.91 5.70 -2.56
CA VAL A 64 -6.10 4.92 -2.89
C VAL A 64 -6.90 5.71 -3.92
N LEU A 65 -7.06 5.15 -5.10
CA LEU A 65 -7.91 5.74 -6.12
C LEU A 65 -9.32 5.22 -5.95
N ASP A 66 -10.14 6.04 -5.30
CA ASP A 66 -11.54 5.76 -5.08
C ASP A 66 -12.32 5.85 -6.38
N THR A 67 -12.79 4.69 -6.85
CA THR A 67 -14.02 4.65 -7.64
C THR A 67 -15.17 4.28 -6.71
N PRO A 68 -16.36 4.89 -6.83
CA PRO A 68 -17.47 4.75 -5.88
C PRO A 68 -18.14 3.36 -5.87
N LYS A 69 -17.50 2.33 -6.44
CA LYS A 69 -17.99 0.95 -6.44
C LYS A 69 -17.09 0.10 -5.56
N ARG A 70 -17.58 -0.25 -4.37
CA ARG A 70 -17.06 -1.38 -3.58
C ARG A 70 -16.93 -2.60 -4.49
N MET A 71 -15.72 -3.15 -4.60
CA MET A 71 -15.45 -4.37 -5.36
C MET A 71 -15.52 -5.56 -4.41
N GLY A 72 -16.70 -6.12 -4.20
CA GLY A 72 -16.88 -7.28 -3.34
C GLY A 72 -16.39 -7.03 -1.89
N PRO A 73 -15.49 -7.87 -1.34
CA PRO A 73 -15.01 -7.72 0.04
C PRO A 73 -13.94 -6.62 0.22
N TYR A 74 -13.54 -5.93 -0.85
CA TYR A 74 -12.50 -4.89 -0.80
C TYR A 74 -13.09 -3.49 -0.65
N GLU A 75 -12.43 -2.68 0.18
CA GLU A 75 -12.80 -1.28 0.42
C GLU A 75 -12.21 -0.31 -0.61
N PHE A 76 -11.42 -0.81 -1.56
CA PHE A 76 -10.73 -0.02 -2.58
C PHE A 76 -10.74 -0.71 -3.95
N TYR A 77 -10.54 0.06 -5.03
CA TYR A 77 -10.49 -0.45 -6.41
C TYR A 77 -9.06 -0.61 -6.93
N ALA A 78 -8.26 0.44 -6.78
CA ALA A 78 -6.90 0.51 -7.26
C ALA A 78 -6.02 1.32 -6.31
N LEU A 79 -4.74 0.99 -6.31
CA LEU A 79 -3.72 1.61 -5.48
C LEU A 79 -2.55 2.06 -6.36
N GLU A 80 -1.87 3.10 -5.90
CA GLU A 80 -0.57 3.50 -6.41
C GLU A 80 0.39 3.69 -5.23
N ILE A 81 1.64 3.26 -5.37
CA ILE A 81 2.68 3.60 -4.39
C ILE A 81 3.17 5.02 -4.65
N THR A 82 3.21 5.85 -3.62
CA THR A 82 3.69 7.23 -3.74
C THR A 82 5.21 7.26 -3.90
N ASP A 83 5.74 8.40 -4.34
CA ASP A 83 7.19 8.62 -4.34
C ASP A 83 7.78 8.44 -2.94
N PHE A 84 7.08 8.96 -1.93
CA PHE A 84 7.45 8.78 -0.54
C PHE A 84 7.45 7.31 -0.11
N GLY A 85 6.43 6.53 -0.49
CA GLY A 85 6.39 5.09 -0.21
C GLY A 85 7.56 4.32 -0.83
N ARG A 86 8.01 4.72 -2.02
CA ARG A 86 9.21 4.13 -2.66
C ARG A 86 10.49 4.52 -1.95
N GLU A 87 10.62 5.77 -1.54
CA GLU A 87 11.78 6.25 -0.77
C GLU A 87 11.90 5.54 0.58
N VAL A 88 10.79 5.42 1.31
CA VAL A 88 10.70 4.69 2.58
C VAL A 88 11.10 3.23 2.39
N LEU A 89 10.57 2.56 1.35
CA LEU A 89 10.95 1.17 1.07
C LEU A 89 12.42 1.03 0.66
N ALA A 90 12.97 1.97 -0.11
CA ALA A 90 14.40 1.94 -0.48
C ALA A 90 15.33 2.18 0.71
N LYS A 91 14.86 2.90 1.74
CA LYS A 91 15.63 3.24 2.94
C LYS A 91 15.57 2.16 4.02
N PHE A 92 14.44 1.47 4.17
CA PHE A 92 14.17 0.56 5.30
C PHE A 92 13.70 -0.85 4.92
N GLY A 93 13.33 -1.08 3.65
CA GLY A 93 12.66 -2.30 3.16
C GLY A 93 13.56 -3.41 2.66
#